data_AF-A0A9P6STX4-F1
#
_entry.id   AF-A0A9P6STX4-F1
#
_cell.length_a   1.000
_cell.length_b   1.000
_cell.length_c   1.000
_cell.angle_alpha   90.00
_cell.angle_beta   90.00
_cell.angle_gamma   90.00
#
_symmetry.space_group_name_H-M   'P 1'
#
loop_
_entity.id
_entity.type
_entity.pdbx_description
1 polymer ?
#
loop_
_entity_poly.entity_id
_entity_poly.type
_entity_poly.pdbx_seq_one_letter_code
_entity_poly.pdbx_strand_id
1 'polypeptide(L)'
;TPPVLEDEAATKAVRLVSRTASLIEARFKGIKTWSNPLSRELLIFNSVSKLLTRNLRHLSEALILEMLLANECQKDTLDYSELATQLPFAYESSTVLGILIKEYLETLTLGAGNSNSNNFNSNSKDQAVQRVEEQIGITSLSSLEEGVKAELQRGFAFWNVVADAVKSLGTSNAISKELAQEFQDADNWIKARKV
;
A
#
# COMPACT_ATOMS: atom_id res chain seq x y z
N THR A 1 13.00 -7.76 17.48
CA THR A 1 12.89 -8.78 16.42
C THR A 1 11.46 -8.74 15.93
N PRO A 2 11.19 -8.61 14.62
CA PRO A 2 9.81 -8.68 14.16
C PRO A 2 9.24 -10.05 14.56
N PRO A 3 7.98 -10.12 15.03
CA PRO A 3 7.35 -11.39 15.34
C PRO A 3 7.26 -12.18 14.04
N VAL A 4 8.05 -13.25 13.94
CA VAL A 4 7.93 -14.20 12.83
C VAL A 4 6.63 -14.96 13.09
N LEU A 5 5.63 -14.80 12.23
CA LEU A 5 4.50 -15.72 12.25
C LEU A 5 5.04 -17.12 11.98
N GLU A 6 4.69 -18.09 12.81
CA GLU A 6 5.14 -19.49 12.65
C GLU A 6 4.61 -20.12 11.35
N ASP A 7 3.55 -19.55 10.76
CA ASP A 7 3.00 -19.95 9.47
C ASP A 7 3.64 -19.18 8.29
N GLU A 8 4.32 -19.93 7.43
CA GLU A 8 4.98 -19.40 6.22
C GLU A 8 3.96 -18.84 5.21
N ALA A 9 2.76 -19.45 5.12
CA ALA A 9 1.71 -18.99 4.21
C ALA A 9 1.14 -17.65 4.67
N ALA A 10 0.87 -17.50 5.98
CA ALA A 10 0.47 -16.22 6.57
C ALA A 10 1.52 -15.13 6.36
N THR A 11 2.81 -15.45 6.56
CA THR A 11 3.90 -14.48 6.35
C THR A 11 3.96 -13.99 4.90
N LYS A 12 3.80 -14.89 3.92
CA LYS A 12 3.74 -14.53 2.49
C LYS A 12 2.53 -13.64 2.18
N ALA A 13 1.35 -14.00 2.67
CA ALA A 13 0.14 -13.22 2.47
C ALA A 13 0.26 -11.81 3.07
N VAL A 14 0.70 -11.68 4.33
CA VAL A 14 0.91 -10.37 5.00
C VAL A 14 1.91 -9.52 4.23
N ARG A 15 3.01 -10.12 3.76
CA ARG A 15 4.03 -9.43 2.96
C ARG A 15 3.47 -8.90 1.64
N LEU A 16 2.71 -9.72 0.91
CA LEU A 16 2.14 -9.32 -0.37
C LEU A 16 1.19 -8.13 -0.18
N VAL A 17 0.30 -8.22 0.81
CA VAL A 17 -0.73 -7.21 1.09
C VAL A 17 -0.10 -5.90 1.56
N SER A 18 0.84 -5.95 2.50
CA SER A 18 1.51 -4.75 3.00
C SER A 18 2.32 -4.03 1.91
N ARG A 19 2.94 -4.77 0.98
CA ARG A 19 3.60 -4.19 -0.20
C ARG A 19 2.61 -3.53 -1.14
N THR A 20 1.51 -4.22 -1.49
CA THR A 20 0.48 -3.61 -2.36
C THR A 20 -0.11 -2.34 -1.74
N ALA A 21 -0.42 -2.35 -0.45
CA ALA A 21 -0.94 -1.18 0.24
C ALA A 21 0.06 -0.03 0.35
N SER A 22 1.36 -0.32 0.28
CA SER A 22 2.43 0.71 0.23
C SER A 22 2.49 1.46 -1.11
N LEU A 23 1.72 1.03 -2.13
CA LEU A 23 1.58 1.78 -3.38
C LEU A 23 0.66 3.00 -3.22
N ILE A 24 -0.20 3.00 -2.21
CA ILE A 24 -1.09 4.11 -1.88
C ILE A 24 -0.51 4.96 -0.75
N GLU A 25 -0.66 6.27 -0.88
CA GLU A 25 -0.29 7.20 0.17
C GLU A 25 -1.32 7.18 1.33
N ALA A 26 -0.81 7.24 2.56
CA ALA A 26 -1.63 7.47 3.74
C ALA A 26 -2.06 8.95 3.80
N ARG A 27 -3.29 9.23 4.26
CA ARG A 27 -3.79 10.61 4.34
C ARG A 27 -3.39 11.23 5.67
N PHE A 28 -2.54 12.26 5.60
CA PHE A 28 -2.08 12.99 6.78
C PHE A 28 -2.74 14.35 6.90
N LYS A 29 -3.09 14.72 8.13
CA LYS A 29 -3.49 16.07 8.52
C LYS A 29 -2.24 16.95 8.66
N GLY A 30 -1.90 17.64 7.58
CA GLY A 30 -0.81 18.62 7.51
C GLY A 30 0.57 18.00 7.27
N ILE A 31 1.62 18.81 7.42
CA ILE A 31 3.03 18.42 7.19
C ILE A 31 3.57 17.80 8.48
N LYS A 32 3.20 16.54 8.77
CA LYS A 32 3.76 15.81 9.91
C LYS A 32 4.48 14.55 9.46
N THR A 33 5.66 14.37 10.03
CA THR A 33 6.56 13.24 9.75
C THR A 33 6.19 12.04 10.62
N TRP A 34 6.14 10.85 10.01
CA TRP A 34 5.95 9.59 10.72
C TRP A 34 7.13 9.29 11.65
N SER A 35 6.86 9.05 12.94
CA SER A 35 7.91 8.81 13.95
C SER A 35 7.95 7.38 14.50
N ASN A 36 7.11 6.47 14.02
CA ASN A 36 7.03 5.10 14.51
C ASN A 36 8.13 4.21 13.89
N PRO A 37 8.44 2.98 14.37
CA PRO A 37 9.49 2.18 13.77
C PRO A 37 9.13 1.76 12.34
N LEU A 38 10.07 1.92 11.42
CA LEU A 38 9.88 1.57 10.01
C LEU A 38 10.26 0.10 9.76
N SER A 39 9.49 -0.57 8.90
CA SER A 39 9.85 -1.89 8.42
C SER A 39 10.91 -1.79 7.31
N ARG A 40 12.10 -2.37 7.54
CA ARG A 40 13.21 -2.38 6.56
C ARG A 40 12.76 -2.92 5.20
N GLU A 41 11.95 -3.97 5.20
CA GLU A 41 11.48 -4.60 3.97
C GLU A 41 10.61 -3.67 3.12
N LEU A 42 9.66 -2.96 3.76
CA LEU A 42 8.78 -2.01 3.09
C LEU A 42 9.55 -0.77 2.61
N LEU A 43 10.58 -0.34 3.34
CA LEU A 43 11.47 0.72 2.91
C LEU A 43 12.25 0.37 1.63
N ILE A 44 12.75 -0.86 1.53
CA ILE A 44 13.44 -1.33 0.32
C ILE A 44 12.45 -1.37 -0.85
N PHE A 45 11.24 -1.88 -0.64
CA PHE A 45 10.21 -1.87 -1.67
C PHE A 45 9.85 -0.45 -2.13
N ASN A 46 9.75 0.48 -1.19
CA ASN A 46 9.43 1.87 -1.47
C ASN A 46 10.55 2.60 -2.18
N SER A 47 11.82 2.32 -1.88
CA SER A 47 12.94 2.92 -2.64
C SER A 47 12.92 2.50 -4.10
N VAL A 48 12.58 1.25 -4.39
CA VAL A 48 12.38 0.76 -5.78
C VAL A 48 11.19 1.44 -6.43
N SER A 49 10.07 1.55 -5.72
CA SER A 49 8.85 2.18 -6.24
C SER A 49 9.08 3.67 -6.55
N LYS A 50 9.73 4.41 -5.64
CA LYS A 50 10.10 5.82 -5.83
C LYS A 50 11.07 6.00 -6.99
N LEU A 51 12.08 5.13 -7.09
CA LEU A 51 13.02 5.18 -8.21
C LEU A 51 12.31 4.95 -9.55
N LEU A 52 11.37 4.00 -9.60
CA LEU A 52 10.56 3.74 -10.79
C LEU A 52 9.71 4.94 -11.17
N THR A 53 8.92 5.48 -10.23
CA THR A 53 8.09 6.66 -10.44
C THR A 53 8.91 7.85 -10.94
N ARG A 54 10.07 8.10 -10.33
CA ARG A 54 10.98 9.19 -10.74
C ARG A 54 11.53 8.98 -12.15
N ASN A 55 11.96 7.75 -12.48
CA ASN A 55 12.46 7.46 -13.83
C ASN A 55 11.36 7.58 -14.90
N LEU A 56 10.13 7.15 -14.60
CA LEU A 56 8.98 7.32 -15.50
C LEU A 56 8.61 8.80 -15.68
N ARG A 57 8.70 9.60 -14.62
CA ARG A 57 8.54 11.06 -14.68
C ARG A 57 9.59 11.70 -15.59
N HIS A 58 10.87 11.40 -15.36
CA HIS A 58 11.97 11.92 -16.19
C HIS A 58 11.83 11.51 -17.66
N LEU A 59 11.39 10.28 -17.93
CA LEU A 59 11.12 9.83 -19.30
C LEU A 59 9.98 10.63 -19.95
N SER A 60 8.90 10.86 -19.21
CA SER A 60 7.76 11.66 -19.70
C SER A 60 8.17 13.10 -19.99
N GLU A 61 8.97 13.70 -19.11
CA GLU A 61 9.52 15.05 -19.29
C GLU A 61 10.48 15.13 -20.49
N ALA A 62 11.33 14.11 -20.68
CA ALA A 62 12.23 14.03 -21.82
C ALA A 62 11.47 13.94 -23.16
N LEU A 63 10.39 13.15 -23.22
CA LEU A 63 9.53 13.05 -24.40
C LEU A 63 8.83 14.37 -24.72
N ILE A 64 8.31 15.07 -23.70
CA ILE A 64 7.71 16.40 -23.89
C ILE A 64 8.75 17.40 -24.38
N LEU A 65 9.96 17.37 -23.82
CA LEU A 65 11.05 18.24 -24.25
C LEU A 65 11.44 17.97 -25.70
N GLU A 66 11.47 16.70 -26.13
CA GLU A 66 11.69 16.33 -27.53
C GLU A 66 10.63 16.95 -28.44
N MET A 67 9.34 16.77 -28.13
CA MET A 67 8.24 17.35 -28.92
C MET A 67 8.31 18.88 -28.98
N LEU A 68 8.71 19.52 -27.87
CA LEU A 68 8.90 20.96 -27.81
C LEU A 68 10.07 21.42 -28.70
N LEU A 69 11.20 20.71 -28.68
CA LEU A 69 12.37 21.02 -29.50
C LEU A 69 12.13 20.75 -30.99
N ALA A 70 11.43 19.66 -31.31
CA ALA A 70 10.99 19.31 -32.66
C ALA A 70 9.94 20.30 -33.24
N ASN A 71 9.44 21.22 -32.40
CA ASN A 71 8.43 22.21 -32.77
C ASN A 71 7.10 21.57 -33.19
N GLU A 72 6.79 20.41 -32.64
CA GLU A 72 5.52 19.68 -32.83
C GLU A 72 4.40 20.18 -31.90
N CYS A 73 4.72 21.11 -31.00
CA CYS A 73 3.79 21.71 -30.04
C CYS A 73 3.67 23.23 -30.24
N GLN A 74 2.47 23.78 -30.00
CA GLN A 74 2.25 25.23 -29.97
C GLN A 74 2.85 25.83 -28.69
N LYS A 75 3.94 26.58 -28.83
CA LYS A 75 4.72 27.14 -27.71
C LYS A 75 4.12 28.41 -27.12
N ASP A 76 3.47 29.22 -27.96
CA ASP A 76 3.02 30.58 -27.60
C ASP A 76 1.91 30.60 -26.54
N THR A 77 1.22 29.48 -26.34
CA THR A 77 0.10 29.32 -25.39
C THR A 77 0.42 28.39 -24.23
N LEU A 78 1.66 27.88 -24.12
CA LEU A 78 1.99 26.81 -23.18
C LEU A 78 2.42 27.37 -21.82
N ASP A 79 1.62 27.12 -20.78
CA ASP A 79 2.04 27.35 -19.40
C ASP A 79 2.81 26.13 -18.89
N TYR A 80 4.12 26.31 -18.67
CA TYR A 80 5.01 25.25 -18.15
C TYR A 80 4.64 24.80 -16.73
N SER A 81 4.06 25.68 -15.91
CA SER A 81 3.63 25.34 -14.56
C SER A 81 2.43 24.41 -14.59
N GLU A 82 1.42 24.75 -15.41
CA GLU A 82 0.25 23.90 -15.60
C GLU A 82 0.65 22.54 -16.19
N LEU A 83 1.51 22.55 -17.21
CA LEU A 83 2.05 21.32 -17.82
C LEU A 83 2.77 20.43 -16.79
N ALA A 84 3.58 21.01 -15.91
CA ALA A 84 4.26 20.27 -14.86
C ALA A 84 3.28 19.62 -13.87
N THR A 85 2.15 20.26 -13.58
CA THR A 85 1.10 19.68 -12.71
C THR A 85 0.26 18.61 -13.40
N GLN A 86 0.08 18.70 -14.72
CA GLN A 86 -0.67 17.72 -15.52
C GLN A 86 0.13 16.46 -15.84
N LEU A 87 1.45 16.52 -15.77
CA LEU A 87 2.32 15.37 -16.00
C LEU A 87 2.03 14.24 -14.99
N PRO A 88 1.98 12.98 -15.44
CA PRO A 88 1.80 11.84 -14.55
C PRO A 88 3.01 11.68 -13.60
N PHE A 89 2.85 10.84 -12.57
CA PHE A 89 3.93 10.49 -11.63
C PHE A 89 4.45 11.65 -10.76
N ALA A 90 3.61 12.65 -10.49
CA ALA A 90 3.96 13.78 -9.62
C ALA A 90 4.12 13.41 -8.14
N TYR A 91 3.41 12.38 -7.68
CA TYR A 91 3.35 11.98 -6.28
C TYR A 91 4.11 10.68 -6.03
N GLU A 92 4.78 10.63 -4.89
CA GLU A 92 5.58 9.48 -4.46
C GLU A 92 4.88 8.70 -3.36
N SER A 93 4.63 7.41 -3.62
CA SER A 93 4.02 6.50 -2.65
C SER A 93 4.69 6.53 -1.27
N SER A 94 3.88 6.45 -0.22
CA SER A 94 4.31 6.39 1.18
C SER A 94 4.18 4.98 1.74
N THR A 95 5.12 4.56 2.59
CA THR A 95 5.11 3.22 3.23
C THR A 95 4.14 3.09 4.39
N VAL A 96 3.56 4.21 4.87
CA VAL A 96 2.86 4.22 6.15
C VAL A 96 1.64 3.32 6.12
N LEU A 97 0.83 3.35 5.07
CA LEU A 97 -0.35 2.49 4.97
C LEU A 97 0.02 1.00 4.98
N GLY A 98 1.12 0.63 4.31
CA GLY A 98 1.63 -0.74 4.35
C GLY A 98 2.12 -1.16 5.74
N ILE A 99 2.72 -0.25 6.50
CA ILE A 99 3.12 -0.49 7.89
C ILE A 99 1.87 -0.70 8.77
N LEU A 100 0.83 0.12 8.62
CA LEU A 100 -0.42 0.00 9.37
C LEU A 100 -1.10 -1.36 9.14
N ILE A 101 -1.23 -1.77 7.88
CA ILE A 101 -1.85 -3.05 7.53
C ILE A 101 -1.01 -4.22 8.05
N LYS A 102 0.32 -4.12 7.95
CA LYS A 102 1.23 -5.14 8.47
C LYS A 102 1.06 -5.31 9.98
N GLU A 103 1.16 -4.23 10.75
CA GLU A 103 1.03 -4.27 12.21
C GLU A 103 -0.36 -4.76 12.64
N TYR A 104 -1.41 -4.35 11.93
CA TYR A 104 -2.77 -4.83 12.16
C TYR A 104 -2.90 -6.34 11.96
N LEU A 105 -2.39 -6.86 10.83
CA LEU A 105 -2.47 -8.29 10.53
C LEU A 105 -1.59 -9.12 11.48
N GLU A 106 -0.40 -8.63 11.85
CA GLU A 106 0.48 -9.28 12.83
C GLU A 106 -0.16 -9.29 14.23
N THR A 107 -0.73 -8.16 14.67
CA THR A 107 -1.41 -8.07 15.97
C THR A 107 -2.66 -8.96 16.03
N LEU A 108 -3.44 -9.01 14.94
CA LEU A 108 -4.64 -9.84 14.86
C LEU A 108 -4.30 -11.33 14.90
N THR A 109 -3.22 -11.73 14.22
CA THR A 109 -2.79 -13.14 14.15
C THR A 109 -2.12 -13.59 15.44
N LEU A 110 -1.28 -12.76 16.07
CA LEU A 110 -0.68 -13.05 17.37
C LEU A 110 -1.72 -13.05 18.49
N GLY A 111 -2.67 -12.12 18.45
CA GLY A 111 -3.74 -12.00 19.44
C GLY A 111 -4.76 -13.15 19.41
N ALA A 112 -4.84 -13.90 18.31
CA ALA A 112 -5.71 -15.08 18.20
C ALA A 112 -5.16 -16.31 18.93
N GLY A 113 -3.88 -16.32 19.31
CA GLY A 113 -3.19 -17.51 19.86
C GLY A 113 -3.19 -18.69 18.88
N ASN A 114 -2.47 -19.77 19.22
CA ASN A 114 -2.33 -21.01 18.41
C ASN A 114 -3.64 -21.78 18.10
N SER A 115 -4.80 -21.16 18.30
CA SER A 115 -6.08 -21.71 17.88
C SER A 115 -6.29 -21.34 16.42
N ASN A 116 -6.22 -22.34 15.53
CA ASN A 116 -6.62 -22.30 14.11
C ASN A 116 -8.12 -21.97 13.88
N SER A 117 -8.72 -21.17 14.77
CA SER A 117 -10.07 -20.65 14.63
C SER A 117 -10.03 -19.48 13.66
N ASN A 118 -10.38 -19.75 12.39
CA ASN A 118 -10.62 -18.72 11.37
C ASN A 118 -11.85 -17.81 11.68
N ASN A 119 -12.43 -17.91 12.88
CA ASN A 119 -13.53 -17.05 13.33
C ASN A 119 -12.99 -15.84 14.10
N PHE A 120 -12.62 -14.80 13.36
CA PHE A 120 -12.35 -13.47 13.93
C PHE A 120 -13.67 -12.75 14.17
N ASN A 121 -14.07 -12.60 15.44
CA ASN A 121 -15.23 -11.78 15.79
C ASN A 121 -14.91 -10.28 15.61
N SER A 122 -15.96 -9.45 15.49
CA SER A 122 -15.82 -7.99 15.37
C SER A 122 -14.98 -7.39 16.50
N ASN A 123 -15.14 -7.93 17.72
CA ASN A 123 -14.45 -7.43 18.91
C ASN A 123 -12.93 -7.67 18.85
N SER A 124 -12.46 -8.79 18.29
CA SER A 124 -11.04 -9.09 18.10
C SER A 124 -10.41 -8.16 17.06
N LYS A 125 -11.17 -7.80 16.02
CA LYS A 125 -10.73 -6.84 15.00
C LYS A 125 -10.61 -5.43 15.59
N ASP A 126 -11.62 -4.99 16.35
CA ASP A 126 -11.58 -3.69 17.01
C ASP A 126 -10.49 -3.62 18.09
N GLN A 127 -10.24 -4.71 18.84
CA GLN A 127 -9.11 -4.80 19.77
C GLN A 127 -7.75 -4.75 19.07
N ALA A 128 -7.62 -5.33 17.87
CA ALA A 128 -6.39 -5.25 17.09
C ALA A 128 -6.14 -3.82 16.60
N VAL A 129 -7.19 -3.11 16.13
CA VAL A 129 -7.09 -1.69 15.78
C VAL A 129 -6.66 -0.86 16.99
N GLN A 130 -7.27 -1.08 18.15
CA GLN A 130 -6.93 -0.35 19.37
C GLN A 130 -5.46 -0.57 19.78
N ARG A 131 -4.95 -1.80 19.70
CA ARG A 131 -3.53 -2.09 19.98
C ARG A 131 -2.59 -1.40 19.01
N VAL A 132 -2.94 -1.37 17.72
CA VAL A 132 -2.18 -0.64 16.70
C VAL A 132 -2.17 0.86 17.00
N GLU A 133 -3.31 1.43 17.40
CA GLU A 133 -3.40 2.84 17.81
C GLU A 133 -2.55 3.15 19.05
N GLU A 134 -2.55 2.25 20.04
CA GLU A 134 -1.71 2.35 21.24
C GLU A 134 -0.21 2.27 20.90
N GLN A 135 0.20 1.36 20.02
CA GLN A 135 1.59 1.19 19.58
C GLN A 135 2.10 2.36 18.73
N ILE A 136 1.22 2.97 17.92
CA ILE A 136 1.55 4.12 17.07
C ILE A 136 1.68 5.42 17.88
N GLY A 137 1.06 5.46 19.06
CA GLY A 137 1.09 6.60 19.95
C GLY A 137 0.28 7.80 19.44
N ILE A 138 -0.05 8.69 20.37
CA ILE A 138 -0.96 9.85 20.15
C ILE A 138 -0.41 10.83 19.10
N THR A 139 0.92 10.93 18.99
CA THR A 139 1.61 11.86 18.07
C THR A 139 1.40 11.51 16.60
N SER A 140 1.45 10.22 16.26
CA SER A 140 1.25 9.74 14.89
C SER A 140 -0.24 9.55 14.57
N LEU A 141 -1.07 9.19 15.56
CA LEU A 141 -2.53 9.07 15.41
C LEU A 141 -3.22 10.40 15.06
N SER A 142 -2.83 11.49 15.75
CA SER A 142 -3.36 12.84 15.49
C SER A 142 -2.93 13.41 14.13
N SER A 143 -2.05 12.71 13.42
CA SER A 143 -1.59 13.06 12.09
C SER A 143 -2.41 12.38 10.99
N LEU A 144 -3.26 11.39 11.29
CA LEU A 144 -4.14 10.78 10.29
C LEU A 144 -5.45 11.56 10.17
N GLU A 145 -5.98 11.69 8.96
CA GLU A 145 -7.15 12.53 8.68
C GLU A 145 -8.44 11.96 9.29
N GLU A 146 -8.70 10.65 9.09
CA GLU A 146 -9.93 9.96 9.50
C GLU A 146 -9.67 8.82 10.52
N GLY A 147 -8.45 8.74 11.06
CA GLY A 147 -8.03 7.71 12.03
C GLY A 147 -7.56 6.39 11.40
N VAL A 148 -7.02 5.48 12.23
CA VAL A 148 -6.39 4.23 11.75
C VAL A 148 -7.40 3.30 11.09
N LYS A 149 -8.61 3.18 11.65
CA LYS A 149 -9.66 2.30 11.11
C LYS A 149 -10.04 2.66 9.67
N ALA A 150 -10.24 3.95 9.38
CA ALA A 150 -10.58 4.42 8.04
C ALA A 150 -9.44 4.19 7.04
N GLU A 151 -8.20 4.43 7.45
CA GLU A 151 -7.01 4.14 6.64
C GLU A 151 -6.91 2.64 6.30
N LEU A 152 -7.11 1.77 7.29
CA LEU A 152 -7.12 0.31 7.08
C LEU A 152 -8.22 -0.12 6.11
N GLN A 153 -9.43 0.41 6.25
CA GLN A 153 -10.54 0.14 5.33
C GLN A 153 -10.20 0.57 3.90
N ARG A 154 -9.59 1.74 3.71
CA ARG A 154 -9.12 2.18 2.39
C ARG A 154 -8.06 1.23 1.83
N GLY A 155 -7.12 0.80 2.65
CA GLY A 155 -6.10 -0.18 2.27
C GLY A 155 -6.70 -1.52 1.81
N PHE A 156 -7.68 -2.04 2.54
CA PHE A 156 -8.38 -3.27 2.15
C PHE A 156 -9.28 -3.09 0.93
N ALA A 157 -9.91 -1.92 0.76
CA ALA A 157 -10.68 -1.61 -0.44
C ALA A 157 -9.78 -1.61 -1.69
N PHE A 158 -8.58 -1.01 -1.58
CA PHE A 158 -7.60 -1.07 -2.65
C PHE A 158 -7.14 -2.49 -2.95
N TRP A 159 -6.86 -3.28 -1.90
CA TRP A 159 -6.52 -4.69 -2.07
C TRP A 159 -7.60 -5.46 -2.84
N ASN A 160 -8.88 -5.25 -2.54
CA ASN A 160 -9.98 -5.91 -3.27
C ASN A 160 -9.94 -5.60 -4.76
N VAL A 161 -9.74 -4.34 -5.13
CA VAL A 161 -9.64 -3.92 -6.53
C VAL A 161 -8.44 -4.58 -7.22
N VAL A 162 -7.29 -4.63 -6.53
CA VAL A 162 -6.09 -5.31 -7.06
C VAL A 162 -6.33 -6.81 -7.24
N ALA A 163 -6.95 -7.48 -6.26
CA ALA A 163 -7.26 -8.90 -6.33
C ALA A 163 -8.23 -9.22 -7.49
N ASP A 164 -9.26 -8.40 -7.69
CA ASP A 164 -10.21 -8.54 -8.79
C ASP A 164 -9.55 -8.28 -10.16
N ALA A 165 -8.63 -7.31 -10.22
CA ALA A 165 -7.85 -7.04 -11.43
C ALA A 165 -6.92 -8.22 -11.77
N VAL A 166 -6.19 -8.75 -10.79
CA VAL A 166 -5.30 -9.92 -10.97
C VAL A 166 -6.11 -11.15 -11.40
N LYS A 167 -7.29 -11.38 -10.81
CA LYS A 167 -8.20 -12.45 -11.22
C LYS A 167 -8.66 -12.31 -12.68
N SER A 168 -8.99 -11.09 -13.09
CA SER A 168 -9.41 -10.79 -14.46
C SER A 168 -8.26 -11.00 -15.47
N LEU A 169 -7.04 -10.58 -15.10
CA LEU A 169 -5.84 -10.78 -15.90
C LEU A 169 -5.44 -12.26 -16.00
N GLY A 170 -5.61 -13.03 -14.92
CA GLY A 170 -5.38 -14.47 -14.90
C GLY A 170 -6.35 -15.22 -15.81
N THR A 171 -7.63 -14.81 -15.83
CA THR A 171 -8.64 -15.36 -16.75
C THR A 171 -8.30 -15.05 -18.21
N SER A 172 -7.74 -13.86 -18.46
CA SER A 172 -7.30 -13.44 -19.80
C SER A 172 -5.94 -14.01 -20.21
N ASN A 173 -5.31 -14.83 -19.34
CA ASN A 173 -3.98 -15.44 -19.52
C ASN A 173 -2.86 -14.43 -19.82
N ALA A 174 -3.03 -13.18 -19.36
CA ALA A 174 -2.07 -12.08 -19.54
C ALA A 174 -0.94 -12.09 -18.50
N ILE A 175 -1.11 -12.87 -17.43
CA ILE A 175 -0.14 -13.06 -16.33
C ILE A 175 0.13 -14.55 -16.12
N SER A 176 1.21 -14.88 -15.41
CA SER A 176 1.50 -16.27 -15.07
C SER A 176 0.43 -16.85 -14.12
N LYS A 177 0.13 -18.14 -14.31
CA LYS A 177 -0.84 -18.86 -13.45
C LYS A 177 -0.37 -18.92 -11.99
N GLU A 178 0.95 -18.99 -11.79
CA GLU A 178 1.59 -18.98 -10.47
C GLU A 178 1.30 -17.67 -9.73
N LEU A 179 1.46 -16.52 -10.40
CA LEU A 179 1.18 -15.21 -9.81
C LEU A 179 -0.30 -15.05 -9.47
N ALA A 180 -1.19 -15.49 -10.39
CA ALA A 180 -2.63 -15.46 -10.15
C ALA A 180 -3.02 -16.29 -8.91
N GLN A 181 -2.39 -17.47 -8.75
CA GLN A 181 -2.62 -18.34 -7.60
C GLN A 181 -2.13 -17.70 -6.30
N GLU A 182 -0.94 -17.08 -6.29
CA GLU A 182 -0.38 -16.42 -5.10
C GLU A 182 -1.32 -15.32 -4.56
N PHE A 183 -1.85 -14.48 -5.45
CA PHE A 183 -2.83 -13.45 -5.07
C PHE A 183 -4.17 -14.03 -4.61
N GLN A 184 -4.61 -15.14 -5.20
CA GLN A 184 -5.85 -15.80 -4.81
C GLN A 184 -5.74 -16.46 -3.43
N ASP A 185 -4.60 -17.10 -3.15
CA ASP A 185 -4.32 -17.70 -1.84
C ASP A 185 -4.23 -16.61 -0.76
N ALA A 186 -3.55 -15.50 -1.05
CA ALA A 186 -3.51 -14.34 -0.17
C ALA A 186 -4.91 -13.75 0.07
N ASP A 187 -5.72 -13.55 -0.97
CA ASP A 187 -7.07 -12.99 -0.81
C ASP A 187 -7.97 -13.90 0.03
N ASN A 188 -7.88 -15.22 -0.15
CA ASN A 188 -8.59 -16.19 0.67
C ASN A 188 -8.17 -16.13 2.15
N TRP A 189 -6.88 -15.94 2.42
CA TRP A 189 -6.38 -15.78 3.78
C TRP A 189 -6.88 -14.49 4.43
N ILE A 190 -6.96 -13.39 3.69
CA ILE A 190 -7.34 -12.08 4.24
C ILE A 190 -8.85 -11.97 4.45
N LYS A 191 -9.70 -12.67 3.68
CA LYS A 191 -11.18 -12.55 3.75
C LYS A 191 -11.74 -12.59 5.18
N ALA A 192 -11.24 -13.48 6.04
CA ALA A 192 -11.67 -13.58 7.43
C ALA A 192 -11.16 -12.44 8.34
N ARG A 193 -10.13 -11.71 7.89
CA ARG A 193 -9.30 -10.77 8.66
C ARG A 193 -9.47 -9.30 8.26
N LYS A 194 -10.28 -8.97 7.24
CA LYS A 194 -10.60 -7.58 6.84
C LYS A 194 -11.41 -6.87 7.95
N VAL A 195 -11.13 -5.58 8.18
CA VAL A 195 -11.87 -4.68 9.09
C VAL A 195 -13.20 -4.27 8.49
#